data_AF-A0A7T5UHP0-F1
#
_entry.id   AF-A0A7T5UHP0-F1
#
_cell.length_a   1.000
_cell.length_b   1.000
_cell.length_c   1.000
_cell.angle_alpha   90.00
_cell.angle_beta   90.00
_cell.angle_gamma   90.00
#
_symmetry.space_group_name_H-M   'P 1'
#
loop_
_entity.id
_entity.type
_entity.pdbx_description
1 polymer ?
#
loop_
_entity_poly.entity_id
_entity_poly.type
_entity_poly.pdbx_seq_one_letter_code
_entity_poly.pdbx_strand_id
1 'polypeptide(L)'
;MKKKIQKISKYAPSIFQGRIDFKEAARGAALAAEYPIERGAFRSLWIALLLCVALYMYFVGATILNVIARKEALQQTANLASAVSQLEREYFSAAAAIGPSEGGRLGLAPVADTAFVQRPGNAASAATIGGNEI
;
A
#
# COMPACT_ATOMS: atom_id res chain seq x y z
N MET A 1 -60.74 -37.68 1.06
CA MET A 1 -59.44 -38.15 0.51
C MET A 1 -58.31 -37.38 1.20
N LYS A 2 -57.47 -38.03 2.01
CA LYS A 2 -56.33 -37.39 2.70
C LYS A 2 -55.02 -37.75 1.98
N LYS A 3 -54.35 -36.74 1.40
CA LYS A 3 -53.05 -36.87 0.72
C LYS A 3 -51.96 -37.12 1.76
N LYS A 4 -51.35 -38.32 1.77
CA LYS A 4 -50.14 -38.60 2.56
C LYS A 4 -48.94 -37.98 1.84
N ILE A 5 -48.35 -36.94 2.42
CA ILE A 5 -47.08 -36.38 1.96
C ILE A 5 -45.98 -37.34 2.44
N GLN A 6 -45.38 -38.07 1.50
CA GLN A 6 -44.20 -38.89 1.77
C GLN A 6 -43.01 -37.95 1.98
N LYS A 7 -42.46 -37.93 3.20
CA LYS A 7 -41.21 -37.22 3.51
C LYS A 7 -40.07 -37.93 2.77
N ILE A 8 -39.55 -37.28 1.75
CA ILE A 8 -38.33 -37.68 1.04
C ILE A 8 -37.14 -37.39 1.98
N SER A 9 -36.78 -38.36 2.81
CA SER A 9 -35.49 -38.40 3.50
C SER A 9 -34.45 -38.92 2.51
N LYS A 10 -33.72 -38.02 1.84
CA LYS A 10 -32.75 -38.39 0.79
C LYS A 10 -31.36 -37.79 0.98
N TYR A 11 -30.93 -37.58 2.22
CA TYR A 11 -29.54 -37.23 2.48
C TYR A 11 -29.03 -38.01 3.69
N ALA A 12 -28.32 -39.11 3.40
CA ALA A 12 -27.42 -39.72 4.36
C ALA A 12 -26.33 -38.67 4.70
N PRO A 13 -26.14 -38.33 5.97
CA PRO A 13 -25.13 -37.34 6.35
C PRO A 13 -23.74 -37.87 5.97
N SER A 14 -23.01 -37.02 5.25
CA SER A 14 -21.66 -37.27 4.75
C SER A 14 -20.73 -37.74 5.86
N ILE A 15 -19.91 -38.75 5.56
CA ILE A 15 -18.88 -39.34 6.43
C ILE A 15 -17.80 -38.29 6.81
N PHE A 16 -17.79 -37.13 6.13
CA PHE A 16 -16.91 -35.99 6.41
C PHE A 16 -17.54 -34.90 7.30
N GLN A 17 -18.79 -35.04 7.72
CA GLN A 17 -19.36 -34.17 8.76
C GLN A 17 -18.95 -34.71 10.13
N GLY A 18 -17.71 -34.42 10.52
CA GLY A 18 -17.27 -34.56 11.91
C GLY A 18 -18.24 -33.80 12.82
N ARG A 19 -19.02 -34.55 13.60
CA ARG A 19 -19.86 -33.96 14.66
C ARG A 19 -18.93 -33.41 15.73
N ILE A 20 -18.82 -32.10 15.82
CA ILE A 20 -18.18 -31.47 16.98
C ILE A 20 -19.17 -31.57 18.14
N ASP A 21 -19.10 -32.67 18.89
CA ASP A 21 -19.97 -32.93 20.03
C ASP A 21 -19.39 -32.24 21.28
N PHE A 22 -19.74 -30.97 21.48
CA PHE A 22 -19.26 -30.15 22.59
C PHE A 22 -19.64 -30.70 23.98
N LYS A 23 -20.56 -31.67 24.05
CA LYS A 23 -20.96 -32.33 25.30
C LYS A 23 -19.89 -33.26 25.86
N GLU A 24 -19.06 -33.87 25.00
CA GLU A 24 -17.96 -34.71 25.45
C GLU A 24 -16.77 -33.88 25.96
N ALA A 25 -16.50 -32.74 25.32
CA ALA A 25 -15.49 -31.78 25.78
C ALA A 25 -15.81 -31.24 27.19
N ALA A 26 -17.09 -31.01 27.50
CA ALA A 26 -17.52 -30.57 28.83
C ALA A 26 -17.33 -31.65 29.91
N ARG A 27 -17.49 -32.94 29.58
CA ARG A 27 -17.19 -34.06 30.50
C ARG A 27 -15.69 -34.24 30.73
N GLY A 28 -14.88 -34.10 29.68
CA GLY A 28 -13.42 -34.10 29.79
C GLY A 28 -12.89 -32.95 30.65
N ALA A 29 -13.48 -31.76 30.56
CA ALA A 29 -13.15 -30.62 31.41
C ALA A 29 -13.51 -30.85 32.89
N ALA A 30 -14.54 -31.64 33.18
CA ALA A 30 -14.91 -32.02 34.55
C ALA A 30 -13.92 -33.03 35.16
N LEU A 31 -13.42 -33.98 34.37
CA LEU A 31 -12.39 -34.94 34.79
C LEU A 31 -11.03 -34.27 34.99
N ALA A 32 -10.66 -33.34 34.10
CA ALA A 32 -9.42 -32.56 34.21
C ALA A 32 -9.40 -31.56 35.40
N ALA A 33 -10.56 -31.35 36.04
CA ALA A 33 -10.67 -30.49 37.22
C ALA A 33 -10.21 -31.18 38.52
N GLU A 34 -10.14 -32.51 38.55
CA GLU A 34 -9.77 -33.28 39.75
C GLU A 34 -8.25 -33.32 39.99
N TYR A 35 -7.42 -33.15 38.95
CA TYR A 35 -5.95 -33.18 39.08
C TYR A 35 -5.33 -31.77 38.98
N PRO A 36 -4.55 -31.32 39.98
CA PRO A 36 -4.03 -29.94 40.04
C PRO A 36 -3.05 -29.60 38.91
N ILE A 37 -2.31 -30.59 38.39
CA ILE A 37 -1.39 -30.43 37.26
C ILE A 37 -2.14 -30.20 35.95
N GLU A 38 -3.23 -30.95 35.72
CA GLU A 38 -4.03 -30.85 34.49
C GLU A 38 -4.70 -29.48 34.38
N ARG A 39 -5.16 -28.92 35.50
CA ARG A 39 -5.70 -27.56 35.58
C ARG A 39 -4.66 -26.49 35.19
N GLY A 40 -3.40 -26.67 35.60
CA GLY A 40 -2.29 -25.80 35.23
C GLY A 40 -2.00 -25.84 33.72
N ALA A 41 -1.91 -27.05 33.16
CA ALA A 41 -1.67 -27.27 31.73
C ALA A 41 -2.81 -26.74 30.84
N PHE A 42 -4.07 -26.92 31.26
CA PHE A 42 -5.21 -26.40 30.51
C PHE A 42 -5.25 -24.87 30.52
N ARG A 43 -4.93 -24.24 31.66
CA ARG A 43 -4.85 -22.78 31.77
C ARG A 43 -3.71 -22.20 30.94
N SER A 44 -2.53 -22.84 30.95
CA SER A 44 -1.40 -22.39 30.12
C SER A 44 -1.71 -22.52 28.63
N LEU A 45 -2.39 -23.59 28.21
CA LEU A 45 -2.86 -23.77 26.83
C LEU A 45 -3.81 -22.64 26.41
N TRP A 46 -4.76 -22.28 27.27
CA TRP A 46 -5.68 -21.16 27.01
C TRP A 46 -4.96 -19.82 26.91
N ILE A 47 -4.00 -19.56 27.80
CA ILE A 47 -3.18 -18.34 27.75
C ILE A 47 -2.36 -18.30 26.46
N ALA A 48 -1.73 -19.41 26.07
CA ALA A 48 -0.97 -19.50 24.84
C ALA A 48 -1.86 -19.28 23.61
N LEU A 49 -3.06 -19.87 23.59
CA LEU A 49 -4.03 -19.66 22.50
C LEU A 49 -4.44 -18.19 22.39
N LEU A 50 -4.78 -17.55 23.51
CA LEU A 50 -5.14 -16.12 23.52
C LEU A 50 -3.97 -15.26 23.06
N LEU A 51 -2.75 -15.58 23.49
CA LEU A 51 -1.54 -14.88 23.06
C LEU A 51 -1.34 -15.00 21.54
N CYS A 52 -1.49 -16.21 20.99
CA CYS A 52 -1.41 -16.42 19.53
C CYS A 52 -2.46 -15.61 18.77
N VAL A 53 -3.70 -15.57 19.26
CA VAL A 53 -4.77 -14.77 18.65
C VAL A 53 -4.47 -13.28 18.71
N ALA A 54 -4.00 -12.78 19.84
CA ALA A 54 -3.61 -11.38 20.00
C ALA A 54 -2.44 -11.01 19.06
N LEU A 55 -1.43 -11.87 18.98
CA LEU A 55 -0.28 -11.67 18.09
C LEU A 55 -0.72 -11.67 16.63
N TYR A 56 -1.60 -12.59 16.23
CA TYR A 56 -2.16 -12.64 14.89
C TYR A 56 -2.90 -11.35 14.54
N MET A 57 -3.78 -10.86 15.41
CA MET A 57 -4.50 -9.60 15.19
C MET A 57 -3.54 -8.41 15.07
N TYR A 58 -2.50 -8.36 15.90
CA TYR A 58 -1.45 -7.34 15.82
C TYR A 58 -0.72 -7.38 14.48
N PHE A 59 -0.25 -8.55 14.05
CA PHE A 59 0.48 -8.69 12.79
C PHE A 59 -0.39 -8.35 11.58
N VAL A 60 -1.64 -8.80 11.56
CA VAL A 60 -2.59 -8.47 10.49
C VAL A 60 -2.86 -6.97 10.46
N GLY A 61 -3.14 -6.36 11.61
CA GLY A 61 -3.38 -4.92 11.72
C GLY A 61 -2.18 -4.09 11.26
N ALA A 62 -0.99 -4.41 11.76
CA ALA A 62 0.26 -3.75 11.38
C ALA A 62 0.55 -3.89 9.88
N THR A 63 0.29 -5.08 9.31
CA THR A 63 0.47 -5.32 7.87
C THR A 63 -0.48 -4.46 7.03
N ILE A 64 -1.75 -4.39 7.42
CA ILE A 64 -2.75 -3.56 6.74
C ILE A 64 -2.36 -2.09 6.79
N LEU A 65 -1.99 -1.59 7.98
CA LEU A 65 -1.55 -0.20 8.17
C LEU A 65 -0.33 0.13 7.30
N ASN A 66 0.67 -0.76 7.27
CA ASN A 66 1.86 -0.56 6.46
C ASN A 66 1.54 -0.55 4.95
N VAL A 67 0.63 -1.40 4.48
CA VAL A 67 0.17 -1.40 3.09
C VAL A 67 -0.59 -0.12 2.76
N ILE A 68 -1.44 0.38 3.65
CA ILE A 68 -2.18 1.63 3.46
C ILE A 68 -1.21 2.81 3.39
N ALA A 69 -0.30 2.93 4.35
CA ALA A 69 0.69 4.01 4.38
C ALA A 69 1.55 4.01 3.11
N ARG A 70 1.98 2.84 2.64
CA ARG A 70 2.71 2.70 1.38
C ARG A 70 1.89 3.16 0.18
N LYS A 71 0.61 2.76 0.10
CA LYS A 71 -0.27 3.17 -1.00
C LYS A 71 -0.50 4.68 -1.01
N GLU A 72 -0.70 5.27 0.16
CA GLU A 72 -0.89 6.71 0.30
C GLU A 72 0.37 7.48 -0.11
N ALA A 73 1.55 7.05 0.33
CA ALA A 73 2.82 7.66 -0.08
C ALA A 73 3.04 7.59 -1.60
N LEU A 74 2.72 6.46 -2.23
CA LEU A 74 2.81 6.32 -3.69
C LEU A 74 1.83 7.26 -4.41
N GLN A 75 0.60 7.39 -3.89
CA GLN A 75 -0.40 8.26 -4.48
C GLN A 75 -0.02 9.75 -4.35
N GLN A 76 0.50 10.15 -3.19
CA GLN A 76 1.02 11.51 -2.97
C GLN A 76 2.20 11.80 -3.91
N THR A 77 3.12 10.85 -4.08
CA THR A 77 4.25 10.99 -5.00
C THR A 77 3.78 11.16 -6.45
N ALA A 78 2.80 10.36 -6.89
CA ALA A 78 2.22 10.47 -8.23
C ALA A 78 1.55 11.84 -8.45
N ASN A 79 0.80 12.33 -7.46
CA ASN A 79 0.18 13.65 -7.52
C ASN A 79 1.22 14.77 -7.61
N LEU A 80 2.28 14.70 -6.80
CA LEU A 80 3.36 15.69 -6.80
C LEU A 80 4.10 15.71 -8.14
N ALA A 81 4.41 14.53 -8.69
CA ALA A 81 5.04 14.40 -10.00
C ALA A 81 4.17 15.02 -11.10
N SER A 82 2.85 14.77 -11.08
CA SER A 82 1.93 15.38 -12.05
C SER A 82 1.87 16.90 -11.91
N ALA A 83 1.90 17.44 -10.69
CA ALA A 83 1.91 18.88 -10.45
C ALA A 83 3.21 19.52 -10.97
N VAL A 84 4.36 18.88 -10.74
CA VAL A 84 5.65 19.33 -11.29
C VAL A 84 5.62 19.32 -12.81
N SER A 85 5.18 18.24 -13.45
CA SER A 85 5.09 18.16 -14.91
C SER A 85 4.11 19.18 -15.52
N GLN A 86 3.07 19.57 -14.78
CA GLN A 86 2.19 20.66 -15.21
C GLN A 86 2.92 22.01 -15.12
N LEU A 87 3.60 22.28 -14.01
CA LEU A 87 4.34 23.51 -13.81
C LEU A 87 5.49 23.66 -14.83
N GLU A 88 6.19 22.58 -15.16
CA GLU A 88 7.21 22.56 -16.20
C GLU A 88 6.65 22.93 -17.56
N ARG A 89 5.48 22.37 -17.94
CA ARG A 89 4.81 22.72 -19.19
C ARG A 89 4.40 24.20 -19.23
N GLU A 90 3.83 24.69 -18.14
CA GLU A 90 3.45 26.10 -18.01
C GLU A 90 4.68 27.01 -18.11
N TYR A 91 5.77 26.68 -17.41
CA TYR A 91 7.03 27.40 -17.48
C TYR A 91 7.61 27.43 -18.90
N PHE A 92 7.68 26.30 -19.58
CA PHE A 92 8.19 26.26 -20.96
C PHE A 92 7.31 27.05 -21.93
N SER A 93 5.98 27.02 -21.73
CA SER A 93 5.07 27.83 -22.55
C SER A 93 5.25 29.33 -22.32
N ALA A 94 5.45 29.75 -21.07
CA ALA A 94 5.69 31.13 -20.71
C ALA A 94 7.07 31.61 -21.19
N ALA A 95 8.10 30.79 -21.03
CA ALA A 95 9.45 31.09 -21.50
C ALA A 95 9.53 31.20 -23.03
N ALA A 96 8.81 30.34 -23.75
CA ALA A 96 8.73 30.42 -25.21
C ALA A 96 8.05 31.71 -25.70
N ALA A 97 7.17 32.31 -24.89
CA ALA A 97 6.51 33.57 -25.21
C ALA A 97 7.42 34.80 -24.99
N ILE A 98 8.55 34.67 -24.27
CA ILE A 98 9.48 35.76 -24.02
C ILE A 98 10.47 35.85 -25.19
N GLY A 99 10.13 36.68 -26.17
CA GLY A 99 10.97 37.01 -27.32
C GLY A 99 11.48 38.47 -27.31
N PRO A 100 12.40 38.83 -28.23
CA PRO A 100 12.90 40.20 -28.38
C PRO A 100 11.80 41.24 -28.61
N SER A 101 10.67 40.82 -29.21
CA SER A 101 9.48 41.64 -29.43
C SER A 101 8.74 42.01 -28.13
N GLU A 102 8.78 41.16 -27.10
CA GLU A 102 8.21 41.47 -25.78
C GLU A 102 9.13 42.38 -24.96
N GLY A 103 10.45 42.35 -25.21
CA GLY A 103 11.40 43.27 -24.61
C GLY A 103 11.05 44.74 -24.88
N GLY A 104 10.64 45.06 -26.11
CA GLY A 104 10.16 46.40 -26.46
C GLY A 104 8.88 46.81 -25.73
N ARG A 105 7.94 45.87 -25.48
CA ARG A 105 6.73 46.11 -24.68
C ARG A 105 7.02 46.35 -23.20
N LEU A 106 8.07 45.74 -22.68
CA LEU A 106 8.54 45.88 -21.29
C LEU A 106 9.38 47.14 -21.07
N GLY A 107 9.56 47.99 -22.09
CA GLY A 107 10.36 49.21 -22.02
C GLY A 107 11.87 48.98 -22.03
N LEU A 108 12.32 47.77 -22.41
CA LEU A 108 13.74 47.45 -22.54
C LEU A 108 14.25 48.01 -23.87
N ALA A 109 15.34 48.80 -23.81
CA ALA A 109 16.00 49.33 -24.98
C ALA A 109 16.98 48.29 -25.57
N PRO A 110 17.07 48.15 -26.91
CA PRO A 110 18.04 47.26 -27.52
C PRO A 110 19.47 47.72 -27.21
N VAL A 111 20.27 46.86 -26.61
CA VAL A 111 21.70 47.12 -26.33
C VAL A 111 22.51 46.41 -27.41
N ALA A 112 23.36 47.16 -28.13
CA ALA A 112 24.09 46.65 -29.30
C ALA A 112 25.28 45.73 -28.95
N ASP A 113 25.80 45.83 -27.72
CA ASP A 113 26.98 45.11 -27.25
C ASP A 113 26.60 44.24 -26.04
N THR A 114 26.17 43.01 -26.30
CA THR A 114 25.88 42.03 -25.24
C THR A 114 26.76 40.80 -25.40
N ALA A 115 27.74 40.66 -24.51
CA ALA A 115 28.53 39.44 -24.37
C ALA A 115 27.68 38.37 -23.66
N PHE A 116 27.11 37.44 -24.41
CA PHE A 116 26.39 36.30 -23.85
C PHE A 116 27.38 35.28 -23.27
N VAL A 117 27.57 35.29 -21.96
CA VAL A 117 28.35 34.25 -21.27
C VAL A 117 27.42 33.06 -21.03
N GLN A 118 27.51 32.04 -21.89
CA GLN A 118 26.85 30.75 -21.63
C GLN A 118 27.50 30.12 -20.40
N ARG A 119 26.72 29.87 -19.34
CA ARG A 119 27.14 29.01 -18.23
C ARG A 119 26.73 27.58 -18.56
N PRO A 120 27.65 26.68 -18.95
CA PRO A 120 27.33 25.27 -19.11
C PRO A 120 26.82 24.73 -17.77
N GLY A 121 25.54 24.35 -17.72
CA GLY A 121 25.00 23.55 -16.62
C GLY A 121 25.64 22.15 -16.62
N ASN A 122 25.53 21.44 -15.50
CA ASN A 122 26.20 20.14 -15.24
C ASN A 122 26.03 19.04 -16.31
N ALA A 123 25.14 19.21 -17.29
CA ALA A 123 24.99 18.30 -18.44
C ALA A 123 26.05 18.49 -19.53
N ALA A 124 26.69 19.67 -19.64
CA ALA A 124 27.65 19.96 -20.71
C ALA A 124 29.07 19.42 -20.44
N SER A 125 29.41 19.13 -19.18
CA SER A 125 30.71 18.53 -18.82
C SER A 125 30.88 17.08 -19.31
N ALA A 126 29.82 16.43 -19.78
CA ALA A 126 29.87 15.09 -20.35
C ALA A 126 29.99 15.06 -21.88
N ALA A 127 29.79 16.20 -22.57
CA ALA A 127 29.73 16.27 -24.03
C ALA A 127 31.00 16.82 -24.71
N THR A 128 31.95 17.39 -23.95
CA THR A 128 33.20 17.91 -24.52
C THR A 128 34.28 16.83 -24.54
N ILE A 129 34.02 15.74 -25.27
CA ILE A 129 35.07 14.86 -25.79
C ILE A 129 35.05 14.97 -27.32
N GLY A 130 35.94 15.81 -27.85
CA GLY A 130 36.54 15.64 -29.18
C GLY A 130 35.83 16.26 -30.39
N GLY A 131 36.47 17.28 -30.97
CA GLY A 131 36.29 17.74 -32.36
C GLY A 131 35.74 19.17 -32.46
N ASN A 132 36.30 20.10 -33.22
CA ASN A 132 37.36 20.05 -34.22
C ASN A 132 37.88 21.49 -34.39
N GLU A 133 39.19 21.66 -34.52
CA GLU A 133 39.77 22.87 -35.11
C GLU A 133 39.60 22.79 -36.63
N ILE A 134 38.92 23.77 -37.23
CA ILE A 134 39.18 24.30 -38.58
C ILE A 134 38.83 25.79 -38.57
#